data_AF-A0A2D4NXS0-F1
#
_entry.id   AF-A0A2D4NXS0-F1
#
_cell.length_a   1.000
_cell.length_b   1.000
_cell.length_c   1.000
_cell.angle_alpha   90.00
_cell.angle_beta   90.00
_cell.angle_gamma   90.00
#
_symmetry.space_group_name_H-M   'P 1'
#
loop_
_entity.id
_entity.type
_entity.pdbx_description
1 polymer ?
#
loop_
_entity_poly.entity_id
_entity_poly.type
_entity_poly.pdbx_seq_one_letter_code
_entity_poly.pdbx_strand_id
1 'polypeptide(L)'
;LFSHRAKSHITDATVVIFISLLMFLIPSEMPRCSSRAQQEGSPGQIRAPPALLDWTTVNRQMPWNIVILLGGGFALAKGSEVSGLSTWLGNKLTPLQRIPHPAIALVLCLLVATFTECTSN
;
A
#
# COMPACT_ATOMS: atom_id res chain seq x y z
N LEU A 1 -6.50 25.31 23.53
CA LEU A 1 -7.68 24.53 23.95
C LEU A 1 -8.00 23.43 22.92
N PHE A 2 -7.00 22.63 22.54
CA PHE A 2 -7.14 21.48 21.64
C PHE A 2 -6.34 20.30 22.20
N SER A 3 -6.75 19.87 23.39
CA SER A 3 -6.36 18.59 23.95
C SER A 3 -7.66 17.91 24.34
N HIS A 4 -8.21 17.07 23.47
CA HIS A 4 -9.07 15.97 23.87
C HIS A 4 -9.31 15.01 22.70
N ARG A 5 -8.95 13.74 22.95
CA ARG A 5 -9.26 12.53 22.19
C ARG A 5 -8.48 12.29 20.90
N ALA A 6 -7.24 11.85 21.05
CA ALA A 6 -6.73 10.76 20.21
C ALA A 6 -7.57 9.50 20.52
N LYS A 7 -8.72 9.36 19.88
CA LYS A 7 -9.42 8.08 19.86
C LYS A 7 -8.52 7.13 19.07
N SER A 8 -8.20 5.97 19.64
CA SER A 8 -7.54 4.88 18.91
C SER A 8 -8.49 4.40 17.81
N HIS A 9 -8.44 5.04 16.65
CA HIS A 9 -9.18 4.60 15.48
C HIS A 9 -8.42 3.41 14.90
N ILE A 10 -9.08 2.27 14.85
CA ILE A 10 -8.65 1.15 14.02
C ILE A 10 -8.62 1.72 12.60
N THR A 11 -7.45 1.76 11.98
CA THR A 11 -7.32 2.27 10.62
C THR A 11 -7.88 1.23 9.66
N ASP A 12 -8.43 1.68 8.52
CA ASP A 12 -8.95 0.79 7.48
C ASP A 12 -7.89 -0.24 7.05
N ALA A 13 -6.60 0.13 7.11
CA ALA A 13 -5.47 -0.77 6.90
C ALA A 13 -5.44 -1.94 7.90
N THR A 14 -5.69 -1.71 9.19
CA THR A 14 -5.77 -2.78 10.20
C THR A 14 -6.91 -3.74 9.90
N VAL A 15 -8.08 -3.22 9.50
CA VAL A 15 -9.24 -4.05 9.11
C VAL A 15 -8.91 -4.88 7.87
N VAL A 16 -8.27 -4.28 6.86
CA VAL A 16 -7.87 -4.97 5.62
C VAL A 16 -6.85 -6.07 5.89
N ILE A 17 -5.81 -5.81 6.68
CA ILE A 17 -4.79 -6.80 7.04
C ILE A 17 -5.42 -7.95 7.84
N PHE A 18 -6.33 -7.63 8.77
CA PHE A 18 -7.04 -8.62 9.57
C PHE A 18 -7.95 -9.52 8.72
N ILE A 19 -8.74 -8.94 7.82
CA ILE A 19 -9.60 -9.72 6.91
C ILE A 19 -8.76 -10.54 5.92
N SER A 20 -7.63 -9.99 5.44
CA SER A 20 -6.70 -10.73 4.57
C SER A 20 -6.10 -11.94 5.29
N LEU A 21 -5.70 -11.77 6.56
CA LEU A 21 -5.22 -12.88 7.39
C LEU A 21 -6.32 -13.94 7.60
N LEU A 22 -7.56 -13.51 7.86
CA LEU A 22 -8.70 -14.41 7.96
C LEU A 22 -8.96 -15.16 6.64
N MET A 23 -8.87 -14.50 5.48
CA MET A 23 -9.02 -15.17 4.18
C MET A 23 -7.91 -16.19 3.88
N PHE A 24 -6.71 -15.99 4.42
CA PHE A 24 -5.64 -16.99 4.38
C PHE A 24 -5.87 -18.16 5.35
N LEU A 25 -6.54 -17.91 6.49
CA LEU A 25 -6.81 -18.91 7.52
C LEU A 25 -8.10 -19.71 7.29
N ILE A 26 -9.08 -19.12 6.60
CA ILE A 26 -10.39 -19.72 6.34
C ILE A 26 -10.32 -20.60 5.08
N PRO A 27 -10.65 -21.89 5.19
CA PRO A 27 -10.70 -22.80 4.04
C PRO A 27 -11.84 -22.41 3.07
N SER A 28 -11.61 -22.56 1.77
CA SER A 28 -12.57 -22.23 0.71
C SER A 28 -13.81 -23.12 0.71
N GLU A 29 -13.68 -24.32 1.29
CA GLU A 29 -14.80 -25.25 1.48
C GLU A 29 -15.23 -25.17 2.95
N MET A 30 -16.41 -24.58 3.23
CA MET A 30 -17.09 -24.85 4.49
C MET A 30 -17.41 -26.35 4.52
N PRO A 31 -17.05 -27.11 5.57
CA PRO A 31 -17.53 -28.47 5.72
C PRO A 31 -19.03 -28.36 5.87
N ARG A 32 -19.76 -28.58 4.77
CA ARG A 32 -21.21 -28.54 4.75
C ARG A 32 -21.67 -29.63 5.72
N CYS A 33 -22.04 -29.22 6.91
CA CYS A 33 -22.80 -30.04 7.84
C CYS A 33 -24.22 -30.16 7.26
N SER A 34 -24.34 -30.92 6.18
CA SER A 34 -25.60 -31.46 5.68
C SER A 34 -25.34 -32.92 5.36
N SER A 35 -25.92 -33.77 6.19
CA SER A 35 -25.96 -35.20 6.07
C SER A 35 -26.14 -35.67 4.62
N ARG A 36 -25.31 -36.66 4.23
CA ARG A 36 -25.57 -37.66 3.19
C ARG A 36 -25.56 -37.17 1.72
N ALA A 37 -24.38 -37.18 1.11
CA ALA A 37 -24.12 -37.56 -0.28
C ALA A 37 -22.63 -37.91 -0.39
N GLN A 38 -22.26 -39.16 -0.13
CA GLN A 38 -22.08 -40.22 -1.13
C GLN A 38 -20.62 -40.32 -1.59
N GLN A 39 -20.00 -41.38 -1.07
CA GLN A 39 -18.75 -42.03 -1.49
C GLN A 39 -18.53 -42.01 -3.01
N GLU A 40 -17.30 -41.70 -3.43
CA GLU A 40 -16.42 -42.69 -4.10
C GLU A 40 -15.02 -42.08 -4.38
N GLY A 41 -13.95 -42.82 -4.04
CA GLY A 41 -12.63 -42.69 -4.70
C GLY A 41 -11.39 -42.39 -3.84
N SER A 42 -10.63 -43.45 -3.54
CA SER A 42 -9.19 -43.54 -3.16
C SER A 42 -8.73 -43.25 -1.71
N PRO A 43 -8.09 -44.23 -1.03
CA PRO A 43 -7.45 -44.03 0.26
C PRO A 43 -6.06 -43.40 0.07
N GLY A 44 -5.78 -42.27 0.72
CA GLY A 44 -4.42 -41.76 0.86
C GLY A 44 -4.15 -40.28 0.51
N GLN A 45 -5.16 -39.44 0.27
CA GLN A 45 -4.93 -38.00 0.17
C GLN A 45 -5.94 -37.23 1.02
N ILE A 46 -5.47 -36.71 2.16
CA ILE A 46 -6.16 -35.64 2.89
C ILE A 46 -6.10 -34.42 1.96
N ARG A 47 -7.11 -34.25 1.10
CA ARG A 47 -7.29 -33.01 0.33
C ARG A 47 -7.82 -31.96 1.29
N ALA A 48 -6.91 -31.29 1.98
CA ALA A 48 -7.25 -30.04 2.64
C ALA A 48 -7.82 -29.10 1.56
N PRO A 49 -9.04 -28.58 1.74
CA PRO A 49 -9.58 -27.61 0.79
C PRO A 49 -8.66 -26.39 0.73
N PRO A 50 -8.42 -25.82 -0.47
CA PRO A 50 -7.54 -24.66 -0.59
C PRO A 50 -8.06 -23.49 0.28
N ALA A 51 -7.18 -22.65 0.80
CA ALA A 51 -7.61 -21.43 1.49
C ALA A 51 -8.40 -20.52 0.52
N LEU A 52 -9.30 -19.68 1.04
CA LEU A 52 -10.07 -18.74 0.23
C LEU A 52 -9.16 -17.76 -0.55
N LEU A 53 -7.98 -17.48 0.00
CA LEU A 53 -6.92 -16.72 -0.63
C LEU A 53 -5.62 -17.55 -0.63
N ASP A 54 -5.17 -17.96 -1.82
CA ASP A 54 -3.93 -18.73 -1.97
C ASP A 54 -2.73 -17.81 -2.25
N TRP A 55 -1.57 -18.12 -1.65
CA TRP A 55 -0.35 -17.32 -1.80
C TRP A 55 0.09 -17.22 -3.25
N THR A 56 -0.08 -18.30 -4.01
CA THR A 56 0.23 -18.35 -5.44
C THR A 56 -0.57 -17.31 -6.24
N THR A 57 -1.83 -17.11 -5.88
CA THR A 57 -2.73 -16.16 -6.54
C THR A 57 -2.38 -14.73 -6.12
N VAL A 58 -2.15 -14.48 -4.83
CA VAL A 58 -1.74 -13.15 -4.32
C VAL A 58 -0.43 -12.72 -4.96
N ASN A 59 0.58 -13.59 -4.97
CA ASN A 59 1.88 -13.27 -5.55
C ASN A 59 1.78 -12.94 -7.04
N ARG A 60 0.90 -13.62 -7.79
CA ARG A 60 0.73 -13.40 -9.23
C ARG A 60 -0.09 -12.14 -9.54
N GLN A 61 -1.10 -11.84 -8.75
CA GLN A 61 -2.06 -10.77 -9.03
C GLN A 61 -1.67 -9.43 -8.37
N MET A 62 -0.85 -9.42 -7.32
CA MET A 62 -0.40 -8.18 -6.69
C MET A 62 0.66 -7.47 -7.54
N PRO A 63 0.50 -6.17 -7.83
CA PRO A 63 1.53 -5.36 -8.44
C PRO A 63 2.57 -4.93 -7.39
N TRP A 64 3.47 -5.84 -7.01
CA TRP A 64 4.51 -5.61 -5.99
C TRP A 64 5.38 -4.38 -6.24
N ASN A 65 5.61 -4.05 -7.52
CA ASN A 65 6.35 -2.85 -7.91
C ASN A 65 5.72 -1.57 -7.34
N ILE A 66 4.39 -1.48 -7.35
CA ILE A 66 3.65 -0.31 -6.83
C ILE A 66 3.72 -0.29 -5.31
N VAL A 67 3.57 -1.46 -4.66
CA VAL A 67 3.64 -1.58 -3.20
C VAL A 67 5.01 -1.12 -2.69
N ILE A 68 6.08 -1.59 -3.33
CA ILE A 68 7.46 -1.20 -2.99
C ILE A 68 7.70 0.28 -3.31
N LEU A 69 7.21 0.79 -4.45
CA LEU A 69 7.34 2.21 -4.82
C LEU A 69 6.68 3.14 -3.80
N LEU A 70 5.44 2.82 -3.39
CA LEU A 70 4.71 3.60 -2.39
C LEU A 70 5.40 3.52 -1.02
N GLY A 71 5.81 2.33 -0.59
CA GLY A 71 6.54 2.13 0.66
C GLY A 71 7.88 2.87 0.67
N GLY A 72 8.62 2.82 -0.44
CA GLY A 72 9.88 3.55 -0.64
C GLY A 72 9.68 5.06 -0.63
N GLY A 73 8.60 5.56 -1.23
CA GLY A 73 8.24 6.98 -1.19
C GLY A 73 7.94 7.47 0.23
N PHE A 74 7.20 6.69 1.03
CA PHE A 74 6.94 7.02 2.43
C PHE A 74 8.19 6.94 3.31
N ALA A 75 9.04 5.93 3.08
CA ALA A 75 10.32 5.81 3.77
C ALA A 75 11.24 6.99 3.44
N LEU A 76 11.29 7.41 2.17
CA LEU A 76 12.08 8.57 1.71
C LEU A 76 11.52 9.88 2.28
N ALA A 77 10.21 10.06 2.30
CA ALA A 77 9.57 11.23 2.90
C ALA A 77 9.91 11.35 4.39
N LYS A 78 9.74 10.26 5.15
CA LYS A 78 10.12 10.21 6.56
C LYS A 78 11.62 10.40 6.76
N GLY A 79 12.46 9.75 5.95
CA GLY A 79 13.91 9.93 5.96
C GLY A 79 14.33 11.38 5.72
N SER A 80 13.65 12.08 4.81
CA SER A 80 13.89 13.50 4.51
C SER A 80 13.42 14.44 5.64
N GLU A 81 12.44 14.01 6.42
CA GLU A 81 11.97 14.70 7.63
C GLU A 81 12.98 14.52 8.78
N VAL A 82 13.32 13.28 9.14
CA VAL A 82 14.24 13.01 10.27
C VAL A 82 15.68 13.44 10.02
N SER A 83 16.14 13.45 8.77
CA SER A 83 17.47 13.96 8.41
C SER A 83 17.54 15.50 8.40
N GLY A 84 16.40 16.19 8.46
CA GLY A 84 16.33 17.65 8.31
C GLY A 84 16.57 18.16 6.89
N LEU A 85 16.67 17.26 5.90
CA LEU A 85 16.88 17.62 4.49
C LEU A 85 15.74 18.49 3.95
N SER A 86 14.50 18.17 4.33
CA SER A 86 13.30 18.95 4.00
C SER A 86 13.41 20.40 4.49
N THR A 87 13.82 20.60 5.74
CA THR A 87 14.03 21.94 6.34
C THR A 87 15.20 22.68 5.66
N TRP A 88 16.31 21.98 5.41
CA TRP A 88 17.47 22.58 4.72
C TRP A 88 17.10 23.07 3.31
N LEU A 89 16.38 22.25 2.54
CA LEU A 89 15.93 22.59 1.20
C LEU A 89 14.93 23.76 1.23
N GLY A 90 13.98 23.74 2.18
CA GLY A 90 13.03 24.84 2.37
C GLY A 90 13.72 26.19 2.63
N ASN A 91 14.76 26.19 3.46
CA ASN A 91 15.55 27.40 3.76
C ASN A 91 16.29 27.95 2.53
N LYS A 92 16.75 27.07 1.62
CA LYS A 92 17.37 27.49 0.34
C LYS A 92 16.34 28.07 -0.63
N LEU A 93 15.07 27.69 -0.51
CA LEU A 93 13.97 28.17 -1.36
C LEU A 93 13.27 29.42 -0.80
N THR A 94 13.57 29.86 0.43
CA THR A 94 13.03 31.11 1.01
C THR A 94 13.12 32.34 0.11
N PRO A 95 14.20 32.58 -0.68
CA PRO A 95 14.27 33.72 -1.59
C PRO A 95 13.20 33.72 -2.69
N LEU A 96 12.64 32.56 -3.06
CA LEU A 96 11.56 32.45 -4.05
C LEU A 96 10.22 32.99 -3.53
N GLN A 97 10.05 33.19 -2.21
CA GLN A 97 8.82 33.76 -1.64
C GLN A 97 8.52 35.18 -2.13
N ARG A 98 9.52 35.89 -2.67
CA ARG A 98 9.31 37.22 -3.28
C ARG A 98 8.73 37.17 -4.70
N ILE A 99 8.62 35.99 -5.30
CA ILE A 99 8.11 35.79 -6.67
C ILE A 99 6.60 35.49 -6.60
N PRO A 100 5.78 36.02 -7.54
CA PRO A 100 4.35 35.70 -7.58
C PRO A 100 4.10 34.19 -7.78
N HIS A 101 3.19 33.63 -6.99
CA HIS A 101 2.76 32.22 -7.01
C HIS A 101 2.54 31.62 -8.43
N PRO A 102 1.86 32.29 -9.38
CA PRO A 102 1.67 31.73 -10.72
C PRO A 102 2.99 31.52 -11.49
N ALA A 103 4.01 32.35 -11.26
CA ALA A 103 5.31 32.19 -11.91
C ALA A 103 6.07 30.98 -11.36
N ILE A 104 6.00 30.72 -10.05
CA ILE A 104 6.60 29.54 -9.42
C ILE A 104 5.95 28.25 -9.97
N ALA A 105 4.61 28.25 -10.10
CA ALA A 105 3.89 27.11 -10.67
C ALA A 105 4.31 26.84 -12.12
N LEU A 106 4.42 27.88 -12.95
CA LEU A 106 4.85 27.75 -14.35
C LEU A 106 6.27 27.15 -14.45
N VAL A 107 7.21 27.63 -13.64
CA VAL A 107 8.58 27.10 -13.59
C VAL A 107 8.60 25.64 -13.14
N LEU A 108 7.83 25.28 -12.11
CA LEU A 108 7.74 23.90 -11.64
C LEU A 108 7.16 22.97 -12.72
N CYS A 109 6.09 23.41 -13.40
CA CYS A 109 5.49 22.66 -14.50
C CYS A 109 6.47 22.47 -15.66
N LEU A 110 7.20 23.51 -16.07
CA LEU A 110 8.22 23.40 -17.12
C LEU A 110 9.34 22.44 -16.72
N LEU A 111 9.81 22.51 -15.47
CA LEU A 111 10.82 21.62 -14.94
C LEU A 111 10.34 20.16 -14.99
N VAL A 112 9.17 19.86 -14.40
CA VAL A 112 8.61 18.50 -14.38
C VAL A 112 8.35 17.98 -15.79
N ALA A 113 7.83 18.81 -16.69
CA ALA A 113 7.62 18.45 -18.10
C ALA A 113 8.95 18.09 -18.78
N THR A 114 9.98 18.92 -18.65
CA THR A 114 11.31 18.65 -19.22
C THR A 114 11.92 17.38 -18.66
N PHE A 115 11.84 17.15 -17.34
CA PHE A 115 12.33 15.92 -16.72
C PHE A 115 11.56 14.67 -17.17
N THR A 116 10.24 14.79 -17.34
CA THR A 116 9.39 13.69 -17.81
C THR A 116 9.73 13.34 -19.25
N GLU A 117 9.92 14.34 -20.11
CA GLU A 117 10.38 14.16 -21.49
C GLU A 117 11.79 13.53 -21.55
N CYS A 118 12.72 13.94 -20.69
CA CYS A 118 14.06 13.33 -20.63
C CYS A 118 14.09 11.91 -20.06
N THR A 119 13.15 11.57 -19.17
CA THR A 119 13.06 10.23 -18.54
C THR A 119 12.29 9.23 -19.40
N SER A 120 11.50 9.72 -20.37
CA SER A 120 10.60 8.90 -21.20
C SER A 120 11.23 8.35 -22.49
N ASN A 121 12.56 8.26 -22.61
CA ASN A 121 13.22 7.54 -23.71
C ASN A 121 13.68 6.15 -23.27
#